data_AF-A0AAD3NVU5-F1
#
_entry.id   AF-A0AAD3NVU5-F1
#
_cell.length_a   1.000
_cell.length_b   1.000
_cell.length_c   1.000
_cell.angle_alpha   90.00
_cell.angle_beta   90.00
_cell.angle_gamma   90.00
#
_symmetry.space_group_name_H-M   'P 1'
#
loop_
_entity.id
_entity.type
_entity.pdbx_description
1 polymer ?
#
loop_
_entity_poly.entity_id
_entity_poly.type
_entity_poly.pdbx_seq_one_letter_code
_entity_poly.pdbx_strand_id
1 'polypeptide(L)'
;MNKIPSTALPFPQRKGTLFNIQYKVAWTNRSVDDRYIEWMRKLYKYMEPYVSHSPRAAYVNYLDLDLGSPFNGNASVEEVRAWGERYFHHNYDRLVKAKTQVYPKN
;
A
#
# COMPACT_ATOMS: atom_id res chain seq x y z
N MET A 1 1.38 -18.10 -2.07
CA MET A 1 2.69 -18.11 -1.38
C MET A 1 2.54 -18.71 0.02
N ASN A 2 2.20 -20.00 0.14
CA ASN A 2 1.59 -20.52 1.37
C ASN A 2 2.59 -21.17 2.35
N LYS A 3 3.84 -21.36 1.93
CA LYS A 3 4.90 -22.01 2.72
C LYS A 3 5.77 -21.03 3.51
N ILE A 4 5.73 -19.74 3.16
CA ILE A 4 6.54 -18.69 3.81
C ILE A 4 5.64 -17.97 4.82
N PRO A 5 6.03 -17.87 6.11
CA PRO A 5 5.29 -17.08 7.10
C PRO A 5 5.16 -15.61 6.68
N SER A 6 4.03 -14.97 7.00
CA SER A 6 3.81 -13.53 6.71
C SER A 6 4.83 -12.62 7.41
N THR A 7 5.46 -13.09 8.49
CA THR A 7 6.46 -12.38 9.29
C THR A 7 7.91 -12.61 8.84
N ALA A 8 8.14 -13.53 7.89
CA ALA A 8 9.49 -13.90 7.47
C ALA A 8 10.23 -12.74 6.77
N LEU A 9 9.48 -11.90 6.05
CA LEU A 9 9.95 -10.72 5.33
C LEU A 9 8.94 -9.59 5.53
N PRO A 10 9.31 -8.32 5.23
CA PRO A 10 8.38 -7.19 5.31
C PRO A 10 7.07 -7.41 4.53
N PHE A 11 7.12 -8.07 3.37
CA PHE A 11 5.96 -8.37 2.53
C PHE A 11 5.04 -9.45 3.15
N PRO A 12 3.83 -9.07 3.61
CA PRO A 12 2.99 -9.92 4.46
C PRO A 12 2.00 -10.81 3.69
N GLN A 13 1.68 -10.52 2.42
CA GLN A 13 0.66 -11.26 1.68
C GLN A 13 1.13 -12.68 1.30
N ARG A 14 0.80 -13.66 2.15
CA ARG A 14 1.26 -15.05 2.06
C ARG A 14 0.08 -16.04 2.04
N LYS A 15 -0.02 -16.89 3.06
CA LYS A 15 -1.13 -17.85 3.22
C LYS A 15 -2.45 -17.07 3.34
N GLY A 16 -3.47 -17.50 2.58
CA GLY A 16 -4.77 -16.83 2.51
C GLY A 16 -4.93 -15.86 1.33
N THR A 17 -3.83 -15.41 0.71
CA THR A 17 -3.89 -14.62 -0.53
C THR A 17 -4.00 -15.56 -1.72
N LEU A 18 -5.10 -15.47 -2.48
CA LEU A 18 -5.34 -16.29 -3.67
C LEU A 18 -4.51 -15.80 -4.87
N PHE A 19 -4.58 -14.50 -5.16
CA PHE A 19 -3.86 -13.84 -6.25
C PHE A 19 -3.65 -12.35 -5.93
N ASN A 20 -2.86 -11.67 -6.75
CA ASN A 20 -2.72 -10.22 -6.78
C ASN A 20 -3.27 -9.70 -8.12
N ILE A 21 -4.01 -8.58 -8.11
CA ILE A 21 -4.50 -7.91 -9.32
C ILE A 21 -3.92 -6.51 -9.36
N GLN A 22 -3.32 -6.16 -10.49
CA GLN A 22 -2.92 -4.79 -10.82
C GLN A 22 -3.89 -4.22 -11.85
N TYR A 23 -4.50 -3.08 -11.55
CA TYR A 23 -5.18 -2.26 -12.54
C TYR A 23 -4.16 -1.30 -13.15
N LYS A 24 -4.10 -1.20 -14.48
CA LYS A 24 -3.17 -0.32 -15.17
C LYS A 24 -3.86 0.30 -16.37
N VAL A 25 -3.66 1.60 -16.54
CA VAL A 25 -3.98 2.33 -17.77
C VAL A 25 -2.76 3.15 -18.17
N ALA A 26 -2.51 3.22 -19.47
CA ALA A 26 -1.40 3.95 -20.05
C ALA A 26 -1.93 4.82 -21.20
N TRP A 27 -1.44 6.05 -21.28
CA TRP A 27 -1.84 7.01 -22.29
C TRP A 27 -0.68 7.99 -22.58
N THR A 28 -0.70 8.65 -23.73
CA THR A 28 0.38 9.54 -24.19
C THR A 28 0.03 11.01 -24.08
N ASN A 29 -1.25 11.36 -24.24
CA ASN A 29 -1.71 12.74 -24.19
C ASN A 29 -1.93 13.20 -22.75
N ARG A 30 -1.13 14.16 -22.27
CA ARG A 30 -1.25 14.68 -20.90
C ARG A 30 -2.54 15.46 -20.65
N SER A 31 -3.22 15.96 -21.69
CA SER A 31 -4.48 16.69 -21.54
C SER A 31 -5.65 15.83 -21.00
N VAL A 32 -5.44 14.51 -20.89
CA VAL A 32 -6.44 13.56 -20.37
C VAL A 32 -5.97 12.84 -19.10
N ASP A 33 -4.93 13.35 -18.43
CA ASP A 33 -4.40 12.82 -17.16
C ASP A 33 -5.52 12.66 -16.12
N ASP A 34 -6.23 13.74 -15.82
CA ASP A 34 -7.30 13.75 -14.80
C ASP A 34 -8.40 12.73 -15.10
N ARG A 35 -8.77 12.58 -16.38
CA ARG A 35 -9.80 11.63 -16.81
C ARG A 35 -9.39 10.19 -16.53
N TYR A 36 -8.16 9.81 -16.84
CA TYR A 36 -7.69 8.44 -16.61
C TYR A 36 -7.41 8.16 -15.14
N ILE A 37 -6.92 9.14 -14.38
CA ILE A 37 -6.78 9.04 -12.93
C ILE A 37 -8.15 8.84 -12.27
N GLU A 38 -9.16 9.65 -12.64
CA GLU A 38 -10.52 9.52 -12.11
C GLU A 38 -11.14 8.16 -12.47
N TRP A 39 -10.94 7.68 -13.71
CA TRP A 39 -11.40 6.36 -14.13
C TRP A 39 -10.78 5.24 -13.30
N MET A 40 -9.47 5.30 -13.04
CA MET A 40 -8.76 4.34 -12.18
C MET A 40 -9.29 4.36 -10.74
N ARG A 41 -9.53 5.54 -10.18
CA ARG A 41 -10.11 5.68 -8.83
C ARG A 41 -11.53 5.09 -8.76
N LYS A 42 -12.35 5.31 -9.79
CA LYS A 42 -13.69 4.70 -9.89
C LYS A 42 -13.62 3.17 -9.96
N LEU A 43 -12.72 2.63 -10.78
CA LEU A 43 -12.49 1.18 -10.87
C LEU A 43 -11.99 0.61 -9.53
N TYR A 44 -11.01 1.25 -8.89
CA TYR A 44 -10.50 0.83 -7.59
C TYR A 44 -11.60 0.85 -6.52
N LYS A 45 -12.46 1.87 -6.49
CA LYS A 45 -13.61 1.95 -5.60
C LYS A 45 -14.65 0.85 -5.89
N TYR A 46 -14.96 0.62 -7.16
CA TYR A 46 -15.89 -0.44 -7.56
C TYR A 46 -15.46 -1.83 -7.07
N MET A 47 -14.15 -2.08 -7.02
CA MET A 47 -13.59 -3.36 -6.59
C MET A 47 -13.56 -3.58 -5.07
N GLU A 48 -13.89 -2.56 -4.27
CA GLU A 48 -13.83 -2.60 -2.80
C GLU A 48 -14.48 -3.83 -2.14
N PRO A 49 -15.72 -4.25 -2.48
CA PRO A 49 -16.36 -5.39 -1.81
C PRO A 49 -15.80 -6.76 -2.22
N TYR A 50 -14.95 -6.83 -3.26
CA TYR A 50 -14.46 -8.10 -3.82
C TYR A 50 -13.00 -8.41 -3.47
N VAL A 51 -12.31 -7.46 -2.85
CA VAL A 51 -10.88 -7.58 -2.50
C VAL A 51 -10.69 -7.69 -0.99
N SER A 52 -9.45 -7.87 -0.55
CA SER A 52 -9.11 -7.87 0.88
C SER A 52 -9.65 -6.64 1.59
N HIS A 53 -10.08 -6.80 2.84
CA HIS A 53 -10.56 -5.73 3.70
C HIS A 53 -9.88 -5.79 5.07
N SER A 54 -9.91 -4.67 5.81
CA SER A 54 -9.44 -4.55 7.20
C SER A 54 -8.01 -5.05 7.50
N PRO A 55 -6.96 -4.49 6.86
CA PRO A 55 -6.97 -3.40 5.88
C PRO A 55 -7.10 -3.90 4.43
N ARG A 56 -7.50 -3.00 3.53
CA ARG A 56 -7.41 -3.26 2.10
C ARG A 56 -5.94 -3.29 1.69
N ALA A 57 -5.43 -4.48 1.39
CA ALA A 57 -4.02 -4.72 1.12
C ALA A 57 -3.54 -4.00 -0.14
N ALA A 58 -2.28 -3.54 -0.10
CA ALA A 58 -1.57 -2.92 -1.20
C ALA A 58 -0.16 -3.52 -1.32
N TYR A 59 0.48 -3.35 -2.47
CA TYR A 59 1.83 -3.84 -2.70
C TYR A 59 2.78 -2.67 -2.91
N VAL A 60 3.82 -2.56 -2.08
CA VAL A 60 4.71 -1.37 -2.03
C VAL A 60 5.43 -1.08 -3.34
N ASN A 61 5.68 -2.09 -4.19
CA ASN A 61 6.30 -1.87 -5.50
C ASN A 61 5.33 -1.25 -6.53
N TYR A 62 4.04 -1.18 -6.21
CA TYR A 62 3.03 -0.40 -6.92
C TYR A 62 2.60 0.73 -5.99
N LEU A 63 3.52 1.68 -5.80
CA LEU A 63 3.32 2.79 -4.88
C LEU A 63 2.10 3.62 -5.30
N ASP A 64 1.14 3.74 -4.39
CA ASP A 64 -0.10 4.47 -4.58
C ASP A 64 -0.19 5.61 -3.55
N LEU A 65 -0.07 6.85 -4.05
CA LEU A 65 -0.16 8.07 -3.25
C LEU A 65 -1.61 8.39 -2.84
N ASP A 66 -2.63 7.80 -3.49
CA ASP A 66 -4.03 7.95 -3.09
C ASP A 66 -4.32 7.23 -1.77
N LEU A 67 -3.45 6.31 -1.33
CA LEU A 67 -3.54 5.69 0.00
C LEU A 67 -3.09 6.65 1.12
N GLY A 68 -2.23 7.62 0.79
CA GLY A 68 -1.67 8.59 1.72
C GLY A 68 -0.23 8.95 1.40
N SER A 69 0.20 10.11 1.88
CA SER A 69 1.58 10.61 1.78
C SER A 69 1.94 11.33 3.08
N PRO A 70 3.18 11.21 3.59
CA PRO A 70 3.61 12.07 4.69
C PRO A 70 3.63 13.53 4.21
N PHE A 71 3.04 14.43 4.99
CA PHE A 71 3.14 15.87 4.74
C PHE A 71 4.55 16.32 5.16
N ASN A 72 5.35 16.82 4.22
CA ASN A 72 6.63 17.50 4.47
C ASN A 72 7.68 16.71 5.28
N GLY A 73 7.64 15.38 5.23
CA GLY A 73 8.62 14.51 5.91
C GLY A 73 8.45 14.39 7.42
N ASN A 74 7.58 15.17 8.06
CA ASN A 74 7.32 15.13 9.50
C ASN A 74 5.95 14.53 9.79
N ALA A 75 5.83 13.22 9.61
CA ALA A 75 4.62 12.48 9.99
C ALA A 75 4.93 11.56 11.17
N SER A 76 4.04 11.55 12.16
CA SER A 76 4.04 10.58 13.24
C SER A 76 3.79 9.16 12.70
N VAL A 77 4.19 8.16 13.49
CA VAL A 77 3.93 6.74 13.21
C VAL A 77 2.43 6.50 13.05
N GLU A 78 1.61 7.15 13.89
CA GLU A 78 0.17 7.01 13.89
C GLU A 78 -0.48 7.61 12.65
N GLU A 79 -0.02 8.77 12.17
CA GLU A 79 -0.52 9.41 10.95
C GLU A 79 -0.30 8.54 9.71
N VAL A 80 0.83 7.83 9.65
CA VAL A 80 1.19 7.01 8.48
C VAL A 80 0.75 5.56 8.58
N ARG A 81 0.33 5.10 9.77
CA ARG A 81 -0.12 3.72 10.00
C ARG A 81 -1.25 3.31 9.05
N ALA A 82 -2.19 4.21 8.77
CA ALA A 82 -3.37 3.93 7.96
C ALA A 82 -3.04 3.41 6.54
N TRP A 83 -1.94 3.86 5.93
CA TRP A 83 -1.45 3.35 4.65
C TRP A 83 -0.26 2.38 4.82
N GLY A 84 0.55 2.54 5.87
CA GLY A 84 1.64 1.62 6.19
C GLY A 84 1.14 0.19 6.41
N GLU A 85 0.03 0.02 7.12
CA GLU A 85 -0.58 -1.30 7.35
C GLU A 85 -1.25 -1.88 6.10
N ARG A 86 -1.65 -1.07 5.11
CA ARG A 86 -2.11 -1.60 3.81
C ARG A 86 -0.98 -2.33 3.09
N TYR A 87 0.24 -1.81 3.16
CA TYR A 87 1.41 -2.43 2.54
C TYR A 87 1.99 -3.58 3.38
N PHE A 88 2.09 -3.40 4.70
CA PHE A 88 2.89 -4.26 5.56
C PHE A 88 2.10 -5.02 6.62
N HIS A 89 0.78 -4.78 6.75
CA HIS A 89 -0.07 -5.37 7.79
C HIS A 89 0.63 -5.33 9.16
N HIS A 90 0.64 -6.46 9.89
CA HIS A 90 1.28 -6.62 11.20
C HIS A 90 2.81 -6.45 11.18
N ASN A 91 3.47 -6.40 10.01
CA ASN A 91 4.90 -6.11 9.93
C ASN A 91 5.23 -4.62 10.05
N TYR A 92 4.23 -3.72 9.99
CA TYR A 92 4.43 -2.28 10.06
C TYR A 92 5.23 -1.86 11.31
N ASP A 93 4.82 -2.31 12.50
CA ASP A 93 5.50 -1.94 13.76
C ASP A 93 6.96 -2.39 13.81
N ARG A 94 7.25 -3.56 13.24
CA ARG A 94 8.63 -4.07 13.16
C ARG A 94 9.47 -3.20 12.24
N LEU A 95 8.89 -2.70 11.14
CA LEU A 95 9.58 -1.79 10.22
C LEU A 95 9.84 -0.42 10.85
N VAL A 96 8.86 0.12 11.57
CA VAL A 96 9.03 1.38 12.34
C VAL A 96 10.21 1.23 13.31
N LYS A 97 10.24 0.17 14.11
CA LYS A 97 11.35 -0.11 15.04
C LYS A 97 12.71 -0.17 14.33
N ALA A 98 12.78 -0.86 13.19
CA ALA A 98 14.01 -0.95 12.41
C ALA A 98 14.45 0.43 11.86
N LYS A 99 13.52 1.22 11.31
CA LYS A 99 13.79 2.58 10.83
C LYS A 99 14.30 3.48 11.95
N THR A 100 13.64 3.46 13.12
CA THR A 100 14.04 4.25 14.29
C THR A 100 15.44 3.89 14.78
N GLN A 101 15.81 2.60 14.79
CA GLN A 101 17.13 2.16 15.19
C GLN A 101 18.23 2.61 14.22
N VAL A 102 17.98 2.50 12.91
CA VAL A 102 18.96 2.84 11.87
C VAL A 102 19.07 4.35 11.66
N TYR A 103 17.96 5.08 11.84
CA TYR A 103 17.90 6.51 11.59
C TYR A 103 16.97 7.20 12.61
N PRO A 104 17.47 7.49 13.83
CA PRO A 104 16.65 8.04 14.91
C PRO A 104 16.15 9.47 14.70
N LYS A 105 16.79 10.22 13.79
CA LYS A 105 16.48 11.64 13.51
C LYS A 105 15.32 11.87 12.54
N ASN A 106 14.74 10.78 12.01
CA ASN A 106 13.45 10.65 11.32
C ASN A 106 13.52 9.65 10.15
#